data_AF-A0AAV5C0G7-F1
#
_entry.id   AF-A0AAV5C0G7-F1
#
_cell.length_a   1.000
_cell.length_b   1.000
_cell.length_c   1.000
_cell.angle_alpha   90.00
_cell.angle_beta   90.00
_cell.angle_gamma   90.00
#
_symmetry.space_group_name_H-M   'P 1'
#
loop_
_entity.id
_entity.type
_entity.pdbx_description
1 polymer ?
#
loop_
_entity_poly.entity_id
_entity_poly.type
_entity_poly.pdbx_seq_one_letter_code
_entity_poly.pdbx_strand_id
1 'polypeptide(L)' 'MDWWKMASDTAGGLTCRGLNTLIILGAWILWNHRNRCVFDGISPSLAAALVQAGEERYLWELAGAKGLSFLTALLPVD' A
#
# COMPACT_ATOMS: atom_id res chain seq x y z
N MET A 1 -4.77 -4.78 18.41
CA MET A 1 -3.50 -4.27 17.85
C MET A 1 -2.46 -5.38 17.68
N ASP A 2 -2.70 -6.56 18.24
CA ASP A 2 -1.72 -7.65 18.33
C ASP A 2 -1.34 -8.22 16.95
N TRP A 3 -2.27 -8.22 16.00
CA TRP A 3 -2.00 -8.66 14.62
C TRP A 3 -0.90 -7.82 13.95
N TRP A 4 -0.88 -6.51 14.20
CA TRP A 4 0.12 -5.59 13.63
C TRP A 4 1.52 -5.87 14.17
N LYS A 5 1.60 -6.06 15.50
CA LYS A 5 2.84 -6.35 16.19
C LYS A 5 3.41 -7.71 15.74
N MET A 6 2.57 -8.74 15.62
CA MET A 6 2.98 -10.05 15.11
C MET A 6 3.50 -9.99 13.68
N ALA A 7 2.83 -9.25 12.79
CA ALA A 7 3.27 -9.08 11.40
C ALA A 7 4.61 -8.33 11.33
N SER A 8 4.79 -7.30 12.16
CA SER A 8 6.04 -6.55 12.29
C SER A 8 7.21 -7.39 12.83
N ASP A 9 6.96 -8.20 13.86
CA ASP A 9 7.96 -9.06 14.49
C ASP A 9 8.40 -10.19 13.55
N THR A 10 7.47 -10.74 12.75
CA THR A 10 7.73 -11.80 11.76
C THR A 10 8.54 -11.29 10.57
N ALA A 11 8.40 -10.01 10.20
CA ALA A 11 9.02 -9.45 9.02
C ALA A 11 10.56 -9.22 9.19
N GLY A 12 11.07 -9.04 10.41
CA GLY A 12 12.47 -8.65 10.63
C GLY A 12 12.76 -7.19 10.23
N GLY A 13 13.75 -6.55 10.86
CA GLY A 13 13.83 -5.07 10.98
C GLY A 13 13.70 -4.22 9.69
N LEU A 14 14.28 -4.65 8.56
CA LEU A 14 14.16 -3.94 7.28
C LEU A 14 12.79 -4.15 6.62
N THR A 15 12.27 -5.38 6.67
CA THR A 15 10.96 -5.76 6.13
C THR A 15 9.82 -5.17 6.96
N CYS A 16 10.01 -5.01 8.28
CA CYS A 16 9.05 -4.34 9.18
C CYS A 16 8.87 -2.86 8.82
N ARG A 17 9.96 -2.14 8.51
CA ARG A 17 9.86 -0.74 8.01
C ARG A 17 9.15 -0.67 6.66
N GLY A 18 9.46 -1.59 5.74
CA GLY A 18 8.76 -1.69 4.45
C GLY A 18 7.26 -1.97 4.62
N LEU A 19 6.91 -2.91 5.49
CA LEU A 19 5.53 -3.28 5.81
C LEU A 19 4.75 -2.10 6.41
N ASN A 20 5.33 -1.39 7.38
CA ASN A 20 4.68 -0.22 7.98
C ASN A 20 4.39 0.86 6.92
N THR A 21 5.35 1.14 6.03
CA THR A 21 5.15 2.08 4.92
C THR A 21 4.04 1.61 3.98
N LEU A 22 4.02 0.32 3.63
CA LEU A 22 3.00 -0.25 2.75
C LEU A 22 1.60 -0.14 3.37
N ILE A 23 1.47 -0.33 4.67
CA ILE A 23 0.16 -0.23 5.32
C ILE A 23 -0.27 1.24 5.48
N ILE A 24 0.65 2.16 5.77
CA ILE A 24 0.34 3.61 5.75
C ILE A 24 -0.13 4.03 4.36
N LEU A 25 0.54 3.58 3.29
CA LEU A 25 0.13 3.82 1.91
C LEU A 25 -1.26 3.24 1.63
N GLY A 26 -1.52 1.99 2.01
CA GLY A 26 -2.83 1.36 1.85
C GLY A 26 -3.95 2.12 2.56
N ALA A 27 -3.71 2.60 3.79
CA ALA A 27 -4.66 3.41 4.53
C ALA A 27 -4.89 4.78 3.87
N TRP A 28 -3.84 5.42 3.35
CA TRP A 28 -3.94 6.70 2.65
C TRP A 28 -4.73 6.58 1.33
N ILE A 29 -4.48 5.54 0.54
CA ILE A 29 -5.23 5.24 -0.69
C ILE A 29 -6.70 5.02 -0.38
N LEU A 30 -7.02 4.24 0.66
CA LEU A 30 -8.41 3.99 1.05
C LEU A 30 -9.11 5.28 1.51
N TRP A 31 -8.41 6.11 2.28
CA TRP A 31 -8.92 7.42 2.70
C TRP A 31 -9.18 8.33 1.49
N ASN A 32 -8.26 8.38 0.53
CA ASN A 32 -8.40 9.17 -0.68
C ASN A 32 -9.57 8.67 -1.57
N HIS A 33 -9.68 7.36 -1.79
CA HIS A 33 -10.80 6.76 -2.51
C HIS A 33 -12.15 7.06 -1.85
N ARG A 34 -12.22 6.95 -0.52
CA ARG A 34 -13.41 7.34 0.25
C ARG A 34 -13.76 8.82 0.05
N ASN A 35 -12.77 9.71 0.09
CA ASN A 35 -13.02 11.13 -0.10
C ASN A 35 -13.56 11.41 -1.50
N ARG A 36 -13.00 10.81 -2.54
CA ARG A 36 -13.53 10.93 -3.90
C ARG A 36 -14.96 10.40 -4.00
N CYS A 37 -15.31 9.32 -3.31
CA CYS A 37 -16.70 8.84 -3.27
C CYS A 37 -17.65 9.88 -2.66
N VAL A 38 -17.20 10.61 -1.64
CA VAL A 38 -18.00 11.63 -0.95
C VAL A 38 -18.07 12.95 -1.73
N PHE A 39 -16.94 13.41 -2.28
CA PHE A 39 -16.83 14.73 -2.90
C PHE A 39 -17.08 14.72 -4.41
N ASP A 40 -16.67 13.67 -5.11
CA ASP A 40 -16.78 13.55 -6.57
C ASP A 40 -17.96 12.65 -6.99
N GLY A 41 -18.64 12.02 -6.02
CA GLY A 41 -19.80 11.14 -6.28
C GLY A 41 -19.45 9.83 -6.97
N ILE A 42 -18.17 9.42 -6.99
CA ILE A 42 -17.78 8.13 -7.56
C ILE A 42 -18.29 6.97 -6.68
N SER A 43 -18.63 5.85 -7.31
CA SER A 43 -19.03 4.65 -6.57
C SER A 43 -17.84 4.01 -5.84
N PRO A 44 -18.02 3.48 -4.62
CA PRO A 44 -17.01 2.67 -3.95
C PRO A 44 -16.61 1.48 -4.83
N SER A 45 -15.31 1.28 -5.06
CA SER A 45 -14.79 0.21 -5.90
C SER A 45 -13.42 -0.22 -5.41
N LEU A 46 -13.34 -1.50 -5.00
CA LEU A 46 -12.06 -2.11 -4.61
C LEU A 46 -11.09 -2.15 -5.79
N ALA A 47 -11.58 -2.43 -6.99
CA ALA A 47 -10.76 -2.45 -8.20
C ALA A 47 -10.14 -1.07 -8.46
N ALA A 48 -10.92 0.01 -8.32
CA ALA A 48 -10.41 1.37 -8.50
C ALA A 48 -9.35 1.73 -7.44
N ALA A 49 -9.56 1.33 -6.18
CA ALA A 49 -8.58 1.53 -5.12
C ALA A 49 -7.28 0.75 -5.37
N LEU A 50 -7.35 -0.48 -5.89
CA LEU A 50 -6.18 -1.28 -6.25
C LEU A 50 -5.40 -0.69 -7.44
N VAL A 51 -6.10 -0.15 -8.45
CA VAL A 51 -5.46 0.56 -9.56
C VAL A 51 -4.71 1.80 -9.04
N GLN A 52 -5.35 2.61 -8.20
CA GLN A 52 -4.71 3.77 -7.57
C GLN A 52 -3.50 3.36 -6.73
N ALA A 53 -3.56 2.21 -6.04
CA ALA A 53 -2.43 1.67 -5.29
C ALA A 53 -1.24 1.32 -6.20
N GLY A 54 -1.50 0.74 -7.37
CA GLY A 54 -0.49 0.43 -8.38
C GLY A 54 0.17 1.69 -8.94
N GLU A 55 -0.63 2.71 -9.27
CA GLU A 55 -0.14 4.00 -9.77
C GLU A 55 0.74 4.72 -8.74
N GLU A 56 0.29 4.81 -7.49
CA GLU A 56 1.06 5.41 -6.39
C GLU A 56 2.35 4.66 -6.13
N ARG A 57 2.32 3.32 -6.08
CA ARG A 57 3.53 2.52 -5.96
C ARG A 57 4.54 2.88 -7.06
N TYR A 58 4.10 2.93 -8.32
CA TYR A 58 4.97 3.25 -9.45
C TYR A 58 5.59 4.65 -9.34
N LEU A 59 4.79 5.66 -8.98
CA LEU A 59 5.27 7.04 -8.79
C LEU A 59 6.31 7.13 -7.67
N TRP A 60 6.11 6.40 -6.58
CA TRP A 60 7.04 6.38 -5.45
C TRP A 60 8.34 5.65 -5.80
N GLU A 61 8.28 4.58 -6.59
CA GLU A 61 9.47 3.93 -7.13
C GLU A 61 10.28 4.89 -8.00
N LEU A 62 9.62 5.66 -8.90
CA LEU A 62 10.26 6.70 -9.69
C LEU A 62 10.88 7.81 -8.83
N ALA A 63 10.24 8.16 -7.71
CA ALA A 63 10.75 9.13 -6.74
C ALA A 63 11.90 8.58 -5.87
N GLY A 64 12.32 7.33 -6.07
CA GLY A 64 13.48 6.72 -5.41
C GLY A 64 13.15 5.87 -4.18
N ALA A 65 11.87 5.58 -3.91
CA ALA A 65 11.45 4.66 -2.85
C ALA A 65 11.67 3.18 -3.24
N LYS A 66 12.94 2.81 -3.49
CA LYS A 66 13.38 1.47 -3.93
C LYS A 66 12.94 0.32 -3.00
N GLY A 67 12.59 0.62 -1.75
CA GLY A 67 12.05 -0.33 -0.77
C GLY A 67 10.71 -0.97 -1.17
N LEU A 68 9.91 -0.30 -2.02
CA LEU A 68 8.64 -0.83 -2.52
C LEU A 68 8.83 -1.96 -3.53
N SER A 69 9.90 -1.92 -4.32
CA SER A 69 10.24 -2.94 -5.32
C SER A 69 10.61 -4.29 -4.66
N PHE A 70 11.18 -4.26 -3.45
CA PHE A 70 11.54 -5.46 -2.69
C PHE A 70 10.33 -6.23 -2.14
N LEU A 71 9.19 -5.57 -1.91
CA LEU A 71 7.97 -6.22 -1.38
C LEU A 71 7.13 -6.86 -2.48
N THR A 72 7.18 -6.33 -3.69
CA THR A 72 6.52 -6.95 -4.87
C THR A 72 7.28 -8.14 -5.43
N ALA A 73 8.60 -8.24 -5.22
CA ALA A 73 9.36 -9.45 -5.54
C ALA A 73 8.91 -10.67 -4.71
N LEU A 74 8.14 -10.47 -3.64
CA LEU A 74 7.60 -11.52 -2.79
C LEU A 74 6.27 -12.11 -3.31
N LEU A 75 5.63 -11.46 -4.29
CA LEU A 75 4.45 -12.02 -4.95
C LEU A 75 4.92 -12.77 -6.21
N PRO A 76 4.67 -14.09 -6.31
CA PRO A 76 4.97 -14.81 -7.53
C PRO A 76 4.15 -14.21 -8.66
N VAL A 77 4.84 -13.84 -9.73
CA VAL A 77 4.23 -13.62 -11.05
C VAL A 77 3.89 -15.01 -11.57
N ASP A 78 2.59 -15.31 -11.65
CA ASP A 78 2.04 -16.34 -12.52
C ASP A 78 1.51 -15.67 -13.80
#